data_AF-A0A7T1HSF3-F1
#
_entry.id   AF-A0A7T1HSF3-F1
#
_cell.length_a   1.000
_cell.length_b   1.000
_cell.length_c   1.000
_cell.angle_alpha   90.00
_cell.angle_beta   90.00
_cell.angle_gamma   90.00
#
_symmetry.space_group_name_H-M   'P 1'
#
loop_
_entity.id
_entity.type
_entity.pdbx_description
1 polymer ?
#
loop_
_entity_poly.entity_id
_entity_poly.type
_entity_poly.pdbx_seq_one_letter_code
_entity_poly.pdbx_strand_id
1 'polypeptide(L)'
;MYRRHNNGQISIKEFHLPFGGTLDPENRWVQLEGLIPWDELEETYAPQFSATIGAPAKSVRMAFGALYIKQKLGLTDEETVHQIRENAYIQFFLGFAGYTAKAPFDASMMVHFRKRFSDEDLRRINELVVQRGKEILLEALAQAADDDDHDDRDSSGGGAQLELDALIKPADWPEGKNWGTLTIDASCTPADITYPRDLKLLNEARTTTERVIDDLCSQSSGFRRHRP
;
A
#
# COMPACT_ATOMS: atom_id res chain seq x y z
N MET A 1 -0.66 -19.47 -26.86
CA MET A 1 -1.77 -18.78 -27.53
C MET A 1 -2.29 -17.72 -26.57
N TYR A 2 -2.25 -16.44 -26.95
CA TYR A 2 -2.85 -15.36 -26.17
C TYR A 2 -4.07 -14.83 -26.89
N ARG A 3 -5.21 -14.83 -26.21
CA ARG A 3 -6.41 -14.16 -26.71
C ARG A 3 -6.50 -12.85 -25.97
N ARG A 4 -6.49 -11.73 -26.71
CA ARG A 4 -6.80 -10.44 -26.12
C ARG A 4 -8.22 -10.53 -25.56
N HIS A 5 -8.33 -10.43 -24.25
CA HIS A 5 -9.63 -10.31 -23.62
C HIS A 5 -10.02 -8.84 -23.74
N ASN A 6 -11.30 -8.56 -23.98
CA ASN A 6 -11.76 -7.19 -23.92
C ASN A 6 -11.61 -6.76 -22.45
N ASN A 7 -10.78 -5.75 -22.17
CA ASN A 7 -10.52 -5.28 -20.81
C ASN A 7 -11.73 -4.57 -20.19
N GLY A 8 -12.77 -4.32 -20.99
CA GLY A 8 -14.06 -3.84 -20.52
C GLY A 8 -14.66 -4.82 -19.52
N GLN A 9 -14.54 -4.46 -18.24
CA GLN A 9 -15.19 -5.18 -17.16
C GLN A 9 -16.71 -5.03 -17.31
N ILE A 10 -17.44 -6.12 -17.07
CA ILE A 10 -18.90 -6.05 -17.03
C ILE A 10 -19.35 -5.05 -15.96
N SER A 11 -20.48 -4.40 -16.17
CA SER A 11 -20.97 -3.44 -15.18
C SER A 11 -21.22 -4.15 -13.84
N ILE A 12 -21.03 -3.44 -12.73
CA ILE A 12 -21.20 -4.01 -11.38
C ILE A 12 -22.59 -4.63 -11.16
N LYS A 13 -23.60 -4.12 -11.89
CA LYS A 13 -24.98 -4.60 -11.85
C LYS A 13 -25.19 -5.90 -12.63
N GLU A 14 -24.35 -6.17 -13.63
CA GLU A 14 -24.39 -7.38 -14.46
C GLU A 14 -23.57 -8.53 -13.85
N PHE A 15 -22.75 -8.27 -12.83
CA PHE A 15 -21.98 -9.31 -12.17
C PHE A 15 -22.90 -10.29 -11.44
N HIS A 16 -22.93 -11.54 -11.91
CA HIS A 16 -23.90 -12.53 -11.46
C HIS A 16 -23.48 -13.16 -10.11
N LEU A 17 -24.25 -12.89 -9.05
CA LEU A 17 -24.19 -13.60 -7.77
C LEU A 17 -25.34 -14.61 -7.67
N PRO A 18 -25.08 -15.89 -7.37
CA PRO A 18 -26.13 -16.92 -7.34
C PRO A 18 -27.12 -16.78 -6.19
N PHE A 19 -26.79 -16.00 -5.15
CA PHE A 19 -27.66 -15.76 -3.97
C PHE A 19 -28.48 -14.47 -4.07
N GLY A 20 -28.44 -13.77 -5.22
CA GLY A 20 -29.09 -12.47 -5.41
C GLY A 20 -28.32 -11.32 -4.76
N GLY A 21 -28.43 -10.13 -5.37
CA GLY A 21 -27.77 -8.90 -4.90
C GLY A 21 -26.74 -8.34 -5.88
N THR A 22 -26.52 -7.02 -5.81
CA THR A 22 -25.43 -6.32 -6.53
C THR A 22 -24.22 -6.16 -5.61
N LEU A 23 -23.02 -6.10 -6.18
CA LEU A 23 -21.83 -5.75 -5.40
C LEU A 23 -21.92 -4.28 -4.96
N ASP A 24 -21.39 -3.99 -3.78
CA ASP A 24 -21.24 -2.63 -3.28
C ASP A 24 -20.17 -1.88 -4.09
N PRO A 25 -20.51 -0.77 -4.77
CA PRO A 25 -19.54 0.03 -5.52
C PRO A 25 -18.49 0.70 -4.63
N GLU A 26 -18.79 0.94 -3.36
CA GLU A 26 -17.85 1.55 -2.40
C GLU A 26 -16.83 0.54 -1.86
N ASN A 27 -16.96 -0.74 -2.23
CA ASN A 27 -15.99 -1.73 -1.78
C ASN A 27 -14.59 -1.42 -2.30
N ARG A 28 -13.60 -1.52 -1.40
CA ARG A 28 -12.18 -1.30 -1.72
C ARG A 28 -11.69 -1.99 -2.99
N TRP A 29 -12.17 -3.19 -3.31
CA TRP A 29 -11.72 -3.94 -4.49
C TRP A 29 -12.34 -3.43 -5.79
N VAL A 30 -13.57 -2.91 -5.71
CA VAL A 30 -14.25 -2.28 -6.85
C VAL A 30 -13.59 -0.94 -7.16
N GLN A 31 -13.30 -0.13 -6.15
CA GLN A 31 -12.57 1.13 -6.34
C GLN A 31 -11.17 0.90 -6.91
N LEU A 32 -10.45 -0.10 -6.39
CA LEU A 32 -9.13 -0.48 -6.91
C LEU A 32 -9.18 -0.96 -8.36
N GLU A 33 -10.30 -1.52 -8.80
CA GLU A 33 -10.45 -1.95 -10.18
C GLU A 33 -10.41 -0.75 -11.14
N GLY A 34 -11.07 0.36 -10.80
CA GLY A 34 -11.06 1.58 -11.62
C GLY A 34 -9.73 2.35 -11.57
N LEU A 35 -8.96 2.20 -10.49
CA LEU A 35 -7.67 2.89 -10.33
C LEU A 35 -6.53 2.28 -11.16
N ILE A 36 -6.57 0.97 -11.42
CA ILE A 36 -5.46 0.28 -12.08
C ILE A 36 -5.54 0.45 -13.61
N PRO A 37 -4.45 0.86 -14.29
CA PRO A 37 -4.40 1.02 -15.75
C PRO A 37 -4.30 -0.34 -16.46
N TRP A 38 -5.42 -1.05 -16.58
CA TRP A 38 -5.44 -2.40 -17.19
C TRP A 38 -5.04 -2.45 -18.66
N ASP A 39 -5.31 -1.40 -19.44
CA ASP A 39 -4.97 -1.37 -20.86
C ASP A 39 -3.47 -1.29 -21.11
N GLU A 40 -2.77 -0.43 -20.35
CA GLU A 40 -1.31 -0.30 -20.42
C GLU A 40 -0.60 -1.59 -19.94
N LEU A 41 -1.21 -2.26 -18.96
CA LEU A 41 -0.78 -3.57 -18.49
C LEU A 41 -0.96 -4.66 -19.57
N GLU A 42 -2.05 -4.62 -20.34
CA GLU A 42 -2.31 -5.54 -21.44
C GLU A 42 -1.29 -5.37 -22.58
N GLU A 43 -0.91 -4.13 -22.90
CA GLU A 43 0.07 -3.82 -23.94
C GLU A 43 1.46 -4.39 -23.65
N THR A 44 1.89 -4.37 -22.38
CA THR A 44 3.20 -4.91 -21.97
C THR A 44 3.21 -6.43 -21.87
N TYR A 45 2.08 -7.04 -21.53
CA TYR A 45 1.99 -8.48 -21.30
C TYR A 45 1.67 -9.30 -22.55
N ALA A 46 0.78 -8.81 -23.43
CA ALA A 46 0.36 -9.54 -24.62
C ALA A 46 1.54 -9.97 -25.54
N PRO A 47 2.59 -9.14 -25.74
CA PRO A 47 3.76 -9.52 -26.54
C PRO A 47 4.58 -10.68 -25.96
N GLN A 48 4.45 -10.99 -24.67
CA GLN A 48 5.18 -12.07 -24.01
C GLN A 48 4.69 -13.47 -24.42
N PHE A 49 3.58 -13.55 -25.17
CA PHE A 49 2.97 -14.81 -25.60
C PHE A 49 2.96 -14.97 -27.11
N SER A 50 3.12 -16.21 -27.55
CA SER A 50 2.88 -16.57 -28.95
C SER A 50 1.38 -16.58 -29.26
N ALA A 51 1.01 -15.96 -30.39
CA ALA A 51 -0.37 -15.88 -30.86
C ALA A 51 -0.95 -17.25 -31.24
N THR A 52 -0.13 -18.17 -31.76
CA THR A 52 -0.64 -19.32 -32.54
C THR A 52 -0.52 -20.68 -31.85
N ILE A 53 0.35 -20.86 -30.85
CA ILE A 53 0.69 -22.21 -30.33
C ILE A 53 0.48 -22.32 -28.82
N GLY A 54 -0.16 -23.40 -28.36
CA GLY A 54 -0.29 -23.79 -26.95
C GLY A 54 -1.62 -23.43 -26.28
N ALA A 55 -1.74 -23.77 -24.99
CA ALA A 55 -2.92 -23.47 -24.17
C ALA A 55 -3.21 -21.96 -24.09
N PRO A 56 -4.49 -21.54 -23.97
CA PRO A 56 -4.84 -20.14 -23.82
C PRO A 56 -4.23 -19.61 -22.51
N ALA A 57 -3.41 -18.58 -22.64
CA ALA A 57 -2.85 -17.89 -21.48
C ALA A 57 -3.94 -17.11 -20.72
N LYS A 58 -3.73 -16.98 -19.41
CA LYS A 58 -4.61 -16.19 -18.53
C LYS A 58 -4.44 -14.70 -18.84
N SER A 59 -5.51 -13.93 -18.64
CA SER A 59 -5.50 -12.48 -18.84
C SER A 59 -4.52 -11.78 -17.90
N VAL A 60 -4.04 -10.60 -18.30
CA VAL A 60 -3.20 -9.77 -17.42
C VAL A 60 -3.87 -9.45 -16.13
N ARG A 61 -5.15 -9.07 -16.21
CA ARG A 61 -5.95 -8.72 -15.05
C ARG A 61 -5.94 -9.84 -14.00
N MET A 62 -6.05 -11.09 -14.43
CA MET A 62 -5.94 -12.24 -13.53
C MET A 62 -4.52 -12.41 -12.98
N ALA A 63 -3.50 -12.34 -13.83
CA ALA A 63 -2.11 -12.57 -13.43
C ALA A 63 -1.57 -11.47 -12.49
N PHE A 64 -1.67 -10.21 -12.91
CA PHE A 64 -1.26 -9.06 -12.11
C PHE A 64 -2.16 -8.89 -10.89
N GLY A 65 -3.47 -9.01 -11.05
CA GLY A 65 -4.42 -8.88 -9.95
C GLY A 65 -4.17 -9.91 -8.84
N ALA A 66 -3.86 -11.17 -9.19
CA ALA A 66 -3.51 -12.19 -8.21
C ALA A 66 -2.22 -11.86 -7.44
N LEU A 67 -1.20 -11.36 -8.13
CA LEU A 67 0.04 -10.90 -7.49
C LEU A 67 -0.20 -9.72 -6.55
N TYR A 68 -1.03 -8.76 -6.99
CA TYR A 68 -1.40 -7.60 -6.20
C TYR A 68 -2.15 -8.01 -4.93
N ILE A 69 -3.15 -8.89 -5.03
CA ILE A 69 -3.91 -9.40 -3.87
C ILE A 69 -2.98 -10.09 -2.88
N LYS A 70 -2.09 -10.96 -3.38
CA LYS A 70 -1.10 -11.64 -2.55
C LYS A 70 -0.26 -10.65 -1.76
N GLN A 71 0.29 -9.63 -2.42
CA GLN A 71 1.14 -8.64 -1.80
C GLN A 71 0.38 -7.75 -0.81
N LYS A 72 -0.83 -7.31 -1.17
CA LYS A 72 -1.67 -6.45 -0.33
C LYS A 72 -2.10 -7.14 0.97
N LEU A 73 -2.44 -8.43 0.89
CA LEU A 73 -2.94 -9.19 2.03
C LEU A 73 -1.84 -9.98 2.76
N GLY A 74 -0.62 -10.05 2.22
CA GLY A 74 0.49 -10.79 2.81
C GLY A 74 0.27 -12.31 2.83
N LEU A 75 -0.39 -12.87 1.82
CA LEU A 75 -0.82 -14.26 1.78
C LEU A 75 0.21 -15.19 1.11
N THR A 76 0.06 -16.50 1.33
CA THR A 76 0.77 -17.53 0.57
C THR A 76 0.16 -17.70 -0.82
N ASP A 77 0.88 -18.38 -1.74
CA ASP A 77 0.37 -18.62 -3.10
C ASP A 77 -0.92 -19.45 -3.08
N GLU A 78 -1.00 -20.46 -2.22
CA GLU A 78 -2.19 -21.32 -2.06
C GLU A 78 -3.35 -20.56 -1.43
N GLU A 79 -3.09 -19.81 -0.35
CA GLU A 79 -4.11 -19.05 0.36
C GLU A 79 -4.69 -17.94 -0.53
N THR A 80 -3.88 -17.35 -1.41
CA THR A 80 -4.37 -16.37 -2.39
C THR A 80 -5.42 -17.00 -3.31
N VAL A 81 -5.21 -18.24 -3.76
CA VAL A 81 -6.18 -18.94 -4.62
C VAL A 81 -7.47 -19.26 -3.87
N HIS A 82 -7.37 -19.65 -2.59
CA HIS A 82 -8.52 -19.84 -1.72
C HIS A 82 -9.31 -18.55 -1.53
N GLN A 83 -8.62 -17.45 -1.25
CA GLN A 83 -9.24 -16.14 -1.07
C GLN A 83 -9.95 -15.65 -2.33
N ILE A 84 -9.39 -15.90 -3.51
CA ILE A 84 -10.04 -15.60 -4.78
C ILE A 84 -11.29 -16.47 -4.98
N ARG A 85 -11.24 -17.74 -4.63
CA ARG A 85 -12.38 -18.67 -4.74
C ARG A 85 -13.53 -18.27 -3.83
N GLU A 86 -13.24 -17.78 -2.63
CA GLU A 86 -14.24 -17.49 -1.61
C GLU A 86 -14.88 -16.11 -1.78
N ASN A 87 -14.16 -15.13 -2.31
CA ASN A 87 -14.59 -13.73 -2.31
C ASN A 87 -15.03 -13.21 -3.68
N ALA A 88 -16.32 -12.87 -3.82
CA ALA A 88 -16.91 -12.31 -5.03
C ALA A 88 -16.30 -10.95 -5.45
N TYR A 89 -15.95 -10.08 -4.51
CA TYR A 89 -15.33 -8.78 -4.82
C TYR A 89 -13.94 -8.93 -5.44
N ILE A 90 -13.18 -9.92 -4.98
CA ILE A 90 -11.88 -10.25 -5.55
C ILE A 90 -12.05 -10.83 -6.96
N GLN A 91 -13.05 -11.69 -7.17
CA GLN A 91 -13.35 -12.22 -8.51
C GLN A 91 -13.76 -11.11 -9.48
N PHE A 92 -14.54 -10.14 -9.02
CA PHE A 92 -14.86 -8.94 -9.80
C PHE A 92 -13.61 -8.15 -10.16
N PHE A 93 -12.74 -7.87 -9.19
CA PHE A 93 -11.46 -7.19 -9.42
C PHE A 93 -10.59 -7.90 -10.47
N LEU A 94 -10.57 -9.24 -10.45
CA LEU A 94 -9.84 -10.05 -11.43
C LEU A 94 -10.50 -10.14 -12.82
N GLY A 95 -11.68 -9.55 -13.00
CA GLY A 95 -12.37 -9.45 -14.28
C GLY A 95 -13.33 -10.61 -14.57
N PHE A 96 -13.90 -11.25 -13.54
CA PHE A 96 -14.87 -12.32 -13.76
C PHE A 96 -16.24 -11.75 -14.07
N ALA A 97 -16.99 -12.48 -14.91
CA ALA A 97 -18.37 -12.12 -15.24
C ALA A 97 -19.38 -12.45 -14.13
N GLY A 98 -18.98 -13.28 -13.16
CA GLY A 98 -19.85 -13.68 -12.06
C GLY A 98 -19.10 -14.56 -11.07
N TYR A 99 -19.72 -14.77 -9.91
CA TYR A 99 -19.14 -15.58 -8.87
C TYR A 99 -19.02 -17.05 -9.31
N THR A 100 -17.83 -17.61 -9.18
CA THR A 100 -17.53 -19.00 -9.48
C THR A 100 -16.88 -19.67 -8.27
N ALA A 101 -17.48 -20.77 -7.79
CA ALA A 101 -16.97 -21.52 -6.64
C ALA A 101 -15.76 -22.43 -6.97
N LYS A 102 -15.26 -22.41 -8.21
CA LYS A 102 -14.09 -23.20 -8.66
C LYS A 102 -12.82 -22.36 -8.56
N ALA A 103 -11.69 -23.00 -8.28
CA ALA A 103 -10.40 -22.34 -8.29
C ALA A 103 -10.08 -21.77 -9.69
N PRO A 104 -9.66 -20.50 -9.80
CA PRO A 104 -9.42 -19.85 -11.09
C PRO A 104 -8.19 -20.38 -11.83
N PHE A 105 -7.18 -20.82 -11.07
CA PHE A 105 -5.93 -21.40 -11.53
C PHE A 105 -5.29 -22.22 -10.39
N ASP A 106 -4.31 -23.05 -10.74
CA ASP A 106 -3.50 -23.78 -9.77
C ASP A 106 -2.45 -22.87 -9.11
N ALA A 107 -2.17 -23.04 -7.82
CA ALA A 107 -1.23 -22.20 -7.08
C ALA A 107 0.17 -22.11 -7.73
N SER A 108 0.60 -23.16 -8.45
CA SER A 108 1.86 -23.16 -9.20
C SER A 108 1.94 -22.05 -10.26
N MET A 109 0.79 -21.58 -10.77
CA MET A 109 0.72 -20.48 -11.73
C MET A 109 1.22 -19.16 -11.18
N MET A 110 1.18 -18.96 -9.86
CA MET A 110 1.71 -17.75 -9.20
C MET A 110 3.20 -17.56 -9.46
N VAL A 111 3.97 -18.66 -9.52
CA VAL A 111 5.40 -18.63 -9.86
C VAL A 111 5.60 -18.12 -11.28
N HIS A 112 4.77 -18.57 -12.21
CA HIS A 112 4.84 -18.15 -13.61
C HIS A 112 4.42 -16.69 -13.78
N PHE A 113 3.43 -16.20 -13.01
CA PHE A 113 3.04 -14.80 -13.03
C PHE A 113 4.18 -13.90 -12.53
N ARG A 114 4.84 -14.25 -11.42
CA ARG A 114 5.99 -13.47 -10.91
C ARG A 114 7.11 -13.32 -11.93
N LYS A 115 7.43 -14.38 -12.66
CA LYS A 115 8.51 -14.35 -13.67
C LYS A 115 8.20 -13.47 -14.88
N ARG A 116 6.94 -13.12 -15.11
CA ARG A 116 6.47 -12.36 -16.28
C ARG A 116 6.48 -10.85 -16.08
N PHE A 117 6.42 -10.41 -14.82
CA PHE A 117 6.50 -8.99 -14.48
C PHE A 117 7.91 -8.71 -13.98
N SER A 118 8.68 -7.97 -14.76
CA SER A 118 10.00 -7.50 -14.33
C SER A 118 9.85 -6.36 -13.31
N ASP A 119 10.89 -6.10 -12.53
CA ASP A 119 10.89 -4.97 -11.59
C ASP A 119 10.72 -3.62 -12.32
N GLU A 120 11.17 -3.53 -13.57
CA GLU A 120 10.99 -2.35 -14.42
C GLU A 120 9.51 -2.14 -14.76
N ASP A 121 8.82 -3.20 -15.16
CA ASP A 121 7.38 -3.15 -15.45
C ASP A 121 6.61 -2.75 -14.19
N LEU A 122 6.92 -3.36 -13.04
CA LEU A 122 6.26 -3.08 -11.76
C LEU A 122 6.46 -1.63 -11.30
N ARG A 123 7.67 -1.07 -11.47
CA ARG A 123 7.93 0.35 -11.17
C ARG A 123 7.10 1.27 -12.04
N ARG A 124 7.09 1.02 -13.36
CA ARG A 124 6.31 1.81 -14.32
C ARG A 124 4.81 1.79 -13.97
N ILE A 125 4.27 0.62 -13.66
CA ILE A 125 2.87 0.45 -13.26
C ILE A 125 2.57 1.23 -11.98
N ASN A 126 3.47 1.17 -10.99
CA ASN A 126 3.30 1.89 -9.73
C ASN A 126 3.29 3.41 -9.94
N GLU A 127 4.16 3.94 -10.81
CA GLU A 127 4.18 5.37 -11.16
C GLU A 127 2.86 5.81 -11.79
N LEU A 128 2.31 5.02 -12.71
CA LEU A 128 1.03 5.30 -13.38
C LEU A 128 -0.15 5.27 -12.41
N VAL A 129 -0.19 4.30 -11.50
CA VAL A 129 -1.24 4.21 -10.47
C VAL A 129 -1.19 5.41 -9.52
N VAL A 130 0.02 5.84 -9.13
CA VAL A 130 0.18 7.03 -8.28
C VAL A 130 -0.25 8.30 -9.01
N GLN A 131 0.05 8.44 -10.31
CA GLN A 131 -0.37 9.59 -11.11
C GLN A 131 -1.90 9.66 -11.22
N ARG A 132 -2.56 8.57 -11.63
CA ARG A 132 -4.02 8.52 -11.69
C ARG A 132 -4.68 8.74 -10.33
N GLY A 133 -4.11 8.18 -9.26
CA GLY A 133 -4.60 8.40 -7.90
C GLY A 133 -4.49 9.87 -7.46
N LYS A 134 -3.43 10.57 -7.86
CA LYS A 134 -3.29 12.01 -7.61
C LYS A 134 -4.30 12.83 -8.41
N GLU A 135 -4.51 12.51 -9.68
CA GLU A 135 -5.48 13.20 -10.53
C GLU A 135 -6.89 13.13 -9.96
N ILE A 136 -7.35 11.94 -9.56
CA ILE A 136 -8.66 11.74 -8.94
C ILE A 136 -8.79 12.54 -7.64
N LEU A 137 -7.73 12.57 -6.82
CA LEU A 137 -7.73 13.33 -5.57
C LEU A 137 -7.77 14.85 -5.85
N LEU A 138 -7.06 15.32 -6.87
CA LEU A 138 -7.04 16.72 -7.28
C LEU A 138 -8.41 17.16 -7.83
N GLU A 139 -9.07 16.30 -8.61
CA GLU A 139 -10.44 16.52 -9.07
C GLU A 139 -11.45 16.55 -7.91
N ALA A 140 -11.32 15.65 -6.93
CA ALA A 140 -12.17 15.65 -5.74
C ALA A 140 -11.98 16.91 -4.88
N LEU A 141 -10.73 17.40 -4.75
CA LEU A 141 -10.44 18.65 -4.05
C LEU A 141 -10.97 19.88 -4.81
N ALA A 142 -10.88 19.88 -6.14
CA ALA A 142 -11.45 20.95 -6.96
C ALA A 142 -12.98 21.02 -6.83
N GLN A 143 -13.65 19.87 -6.79
CA GLN A 143 -15.09 19.78 -6.57
C GLN A 143 -15.51 20.25 -5.17
N ALA A 144 -14.69 19.98 -4.14
CA ALA A 144 -14.97 20.45 -2.78
C ALA A 144 -14.76 21.97 -2.60
N ALA A 145 -13.97 22.62 -3.46
CA ALA A 145 -13.73 24.06 -3.41
C ALA A 145 -14.82 24.89 -4.13
N ASP A 146 -15.59 24.28 -5.03
CA ASP A 146 -16.69 24.95 -5.77
C ASP A 146 -18.04 24.90 -5.01
N ASP A 147 -18.17 24.09 -3.95
CA ASP A 147 -19.40 23.92 -3.16
C ASP A 147 -19.46 24.82 -1.90
N ASP A 148 -18.43 25.64 -1.64
CA ASP A 148 -18.30 26.49 -0.44
C ASP A 148 -18.54 27.99 -0.72
N ASP A 149 -19.57 28.29 -1.50
CA ASP A 149 -20.05 29.68 -1.75
C ASP A 149 -21.51 29.85 -1.29
N HIS A 150 -21.75 29.77 0.03
CA HIS A 150 -22.69 30.68 0.72
C HIS A 150 -22.68 30.60 2.27
N ASP A 151 -22.47 31.78 2.86
CA ASP A 151 -22.86 32.33 4.18
C ASP A 151 -22.19 31.89 5.50
N ASP A 152 -21.25 32.74 5.92
CA ASP A 152 -21.10 33.38 7.24
C ASP A 152 -21.65 32.64 8.47
N ARG A 153 -20.72 32.07 9.26
CA ARG A 153 -20.70 32.25 10.73
C ARG A 153 -19.35 31.85 11.31
N ASP A 154 -18.73 32.83 11.99
CA ASP A 154 -17.63 32.65 12.94
C ASP A 154 -17.80 31.39 13.79
N SER A 155 -16.91 30.42 13.58
CA SER A 155 -16.58 29.45 14.62
C SER A 155 -15.15 28.97 14.43
N SER A 156 -14.25 29.66 15.13
CA SER A 156 -12.92 29.19 15.49
C SER A 156 -12.95 27.72 15.90
N GLY A 157 -12.20 26.88 15.18
CA GLY A 157 -12.07 25.46 15.50
C GLY A 157 -11.58 24.61 14.33
N GLY A 158 -10.64 25.12 13.54
CA GLY A 158 -10.06 24.38 12.42
C GLY A 158 -9.21 23.21 12.94
N GLY A 159 -9.78 22.01 12.90
CA GLY A 159 -9.05 20.75 12.97
C GLY A 159 -8.15 20.64 11.74
N ALA A 160 -6.99 21.27 11.80
CA ALA A 160 -5.97 21.12 10.79
C ALA A 160 -5.53 19.66 10.77
N GLN A 161 -5.74 19.02 9.63
CA GLN A 161 -5.16 17.73 9.27
C GLN A 161 -3.65 17.82 9.58
N LEU A 162 -3.20 17.14 10.63
CA LEU A 162 -1.79 17.10 11.01
C LEU A 162 -1.03 16.36 9.91
N GLU A 163 -0.41 17.11 9.00
CA GLU A 163 0.52 16.57 8.02
C GLU A 163 1.67 15.87 8.76
N LEU A 164 2.18 14.76 8.19
CA LEU A 164 3.26 13.98 8.78
C LEU A 164 4.54 14.82 9.02
N ASP A 165 4.72 15.89 8.25
CA ASP A 165 5.79 16.87 8.40
C ASP A 165 5.68 17.73 9.67
N ALA A 166 4.49 17.87 10.26
CA ALA A 166 4.29 18.59 11.52
C ALA A 166 4.76 17.78 12.76
N LEU A 167 4.96 16.46 12.61
CA LEU A 167 5.48 15.58 13.67
C LEU A 167 7.01 15.57 13.74
N ILE A 168 7.70 16.18 12.79
CA ILE A 168 9.16 16.27 12.76
C ILE A 168 9.55 17.66 13.26
N LYS A 169 10.38 17.74 14.31
CA LYS A 169 10.92 19.02 14.77
C LYS A 169 11.69 19.70 13.62
N PRO A 170 11.30 20.90 13.17
CA PRO A 170 12.00 21.60 12.10
C PRO A 170 13.46 21.88 12.48
N ALA A 171 14.37 21.76 11.50
CA ALA A 171 15.80 22.01 11.71
C ALA A 171 16.09 23.44 12.19
N ASP A 172 15.26 24.40 11.76
CA ASP A 172 15.39 25.84 12.10
C ASP A 172 14.71 26.22 13.42
N TRP A 173 14.30 25.24 14.24
CA TRP A 173 13.60 25.53 15.49
C TRP A 173 14.53 26.15 16.54
N PRO A 174 14.16 27.30 17.14
CA PRO A 174 15.04 28.03 18.05
C PRO A 174 15.46 27.19 19.27
N GLU A 175 16.76 27.20 19.56
CA GLU A 175 17.32 26.56 20.76
C GLU A 175 16.73 27.20 22.02
N GLY A 176 16.21 26.36 22.92
CA GLY A 176 15.58 26.80 24.17
C GLY A 176 14.05 26.97 24.11
N LYS A 177 13.41 26.74 22.97
CA LYS A 177 11.94 26.79 22.86
C LYS A 177 11.34 25.39 22.81
N ASN A 178 10.33 25.13 23.65
CA ASN A 178 9.65 23.84 23.74
C ASN A 178 8.96 23.51 22.41
N TRP A 179 9.12 22.28 21.93
CA TRP A 179 8.39 21.71 20.80
C TRP A 179 7.77 20.40 21.25
N GLY A 180 6.53 20.13 20.81
CA GLY A 180 5.83 18.88 21.09
C GLY A 180 4.32 19.04 20.91
N THR A 181 3.62 17.91 20.94
CA THR A 181 2.15 17.85 20.83
C THR A 181 1.52 17.90 22.23
N LEU A 182 0.55 18.78 22.45
CA LEU A 182 -0.20 18.85 23.70
C LEU A 182 -1.37 17.86 23.66
N THR A 183 -1.35 16.86 24.52
CA THR A 183 -2.46 15.92 24.68
C THR A 183 -3.31 16.31 25.89
N ILE A 184 -4.60 16.58 25.64
CA ILE A 184 -5.51 17.19 26.63
C ILE A 184 -6.38 16.14 27.34
N ASP A 185 -6.56 14.95 26.74
CA ASP A 185 -7.36 13.86 27.33
C ASP A 185 -6.49 12.68 27.80
N ALA A 186 -6.83 12.12 28.96
CA ALA A 186 -6.13 11.02 29.61
C ALA A 186 -6.31 9.68 28.88
N SER A 187 -7.33 9.54 28.01
CA SER A 187 -7.53 8.34 27.19
C SER A 187 -6.61 8.28 25.97
N CYS A 188 -6.00 9.41 25.59
CA CYS A 188 -5.06 9.52 24.48
C CYS A 188 -3.61 9.48 24.96
N THR A 189 -3.15 8.33 25.46
CA THR A 189 -1.72 8.14 25.72
C THR A 189 -1.03 7.58 24.48
N PRO A 190 -0.09 8.30 23.83
CA PRO A 190 0.71 7.72 22.76
C PRO A 190 1.46 6.51 23.32
N ALA A 191 1.31 5.35 22.66
CA ALA A 191 1.98 4.12 23.07
C ALA A 191 3.46 4.20 22.69
N ASP A 192 4.24 4.89 23.52
CA ASP A 192 5.69 5.06 23.33
C ASP A 192 6.44 3.80 23.84
N ILE A 193 6.04 2.63 23.31
CA ILE A 193 6.65 1.33 23.63
C ILE A 193 7.64 0.95 22.54
N THR A 194 8.91 0.82 22.93
CA THR A 194 9.97 0.36 22.01
C THR A 194 9.87 -1.13 21.77
N TYR A 195 9.80 -1.53 20.51
CA TYR A 195 9.78 -2.94 20.10
C TYR A 195 11.21 -3.46 19.87
N PRO A 196 11.45 -4.78 19.99
CA PRO A 196 12.79 -5.37 19.82
C PRO A 196 13.45 -5.16 18.45
N ARG A 197 12.70 -4.69 17.45
CA ARG A 197 13.20 -4.39 16.09
C ARG A 197 13.50 -2.91 15.88
N ASP A 198 13.27 -2.06 16.87
CA ASP A 198 13.43 -0.62 16.74
C ASP A 198 14.92 -0.22 16.78
N LEU A 199 15.36 0.49 15.76
CA LEU A 199 16.74 1.00 15.65
C LEU A 199 17.09 1.98 16.79
N LYS A 200 16.07 2.62 17.39
CA LYS A 200 16.21 3.51 18.55
C LYS A 200 16.85 2.79 19.74
N LEU A 201 16.44 1.55 20.00
CA LEU A 201 16.96 0.74 21.12
C LEU A 201 18.44 0.38 20.93
N LEU A 202 18.83 0.05 19.69
CA LEU A 202 20.22 -0.22 19.33
C LEU A 202 21.10 1.03 19.48
N ASN A 203 20.58 2.20 19.07
CA ASN A 203 21.31 3.46 19.20
C ASN A 203 21.46 3.89 20.67
N GLU A 204 20.44 3.68 21.49
CA GLU A 204 20.49 3.94 22.93
C GLU A 204 21.50 3.03 23.64
N ALA A 205 21.50 1.74 23.32
CA ALA A 205 22.48 0.79 23.83
C ALA A 205 23.91 1.22 23.44
N ARG A 206 24.14 1.59 22.18
CA ARG A 206 25.42 2.10 21.70
C ARG A 206 25.88 3.32 22.51
N THR A 207 25.04 4.35 22.60
CA THR A 207 25.38 5.61 23.29
C THR A 207 25.70 5.36 24.77
N THR A 208 24.96 4.44 25.40
CA THR A 208 25.20 4.05 26.79
C THR A 208 26.53 3.32 26.95
N THR A 209 26.87 2.40 26.04
CA THR A 209 28.17 1.73 26.08
C THR A 209 29.35 2.67 25.83
N GLU A 210 29.22 3.62 24.90
CA GLU A 210 30.25 4.65 24.66
C GLU A 210 30.49 5.48 25.92
N ARG A 211 29.42 5.92 26.60
CA ARG A 211 29.53 6.64 27.87
C ARG A 211 30.25 5.84 28.95
N VAL A 212 29.89 4.56 29.12
CA VAL A 212 30.55 3.68 30.10
C VAL A 212 32.03 3.49 29.76
N ILE A 213 32.37 3.35 28.47
CA ILE A 213 33.75 3.24 28.02
C ILE A 213 34.52 4.53 28.34
N ASP A 214 33.95 5.70 28.06
CA ASP A 214 34.58 6.99 28.34
C ASP A 214 34.82 7.18 29.85
N ASP A 215 33.84 6.82 30.68
CA ASP A 215 33.95 6.85 32.13
C ASP A 215 35.06 5.92 32.63
N LEU A 216 35.13 4.68 32.12
CA LEU A 216 36.19 3.73 32.48
C LEU A 216 37.58 4.14 31.95
N CYS A 217 37.65 4.73 30.76
CA CYS A 217 38.88 5.28 30.18
C CYS A 217 39.38 6.47 30.98
N SER A 218 38.50 7.37 31.42
CA SER A 218 38.85 8.49 32.29
C SER A 218 39.38 7.99 33.65
N GLN A 219 38.77 6.97 34.25
CA GLN A 219 39.23 6.36 35.50
C GLN A 219 40.58 5.62 35.35
N SER A 220 40.76 4.87 34.25
CA SER A 220 41.99 4.13 33.98
C SER A 220 43.17 5.03 33.58
N SER A 221 42.90 6.23 33.04
CA SER A 221 43.94 7.23 32.80
C SER A 221 44.62 7.73 34.09
N GLY A 222 43.97 7.58 35.26
CA GLY A 222 44.57 7.78 36.57
C GLY A 222 45.61 6.72 36.98
N PHE A 223 45.52 5.50 36.44
CA PHE A 223 46.43 4.38 36.74
C PHE A 223 47.68 4.34 35.85
N ARG A 224 47.76 5.16 34.79
CA ARG A 224 48.94 5.23 33.90
C ARG A 224 50.07 6.15 34.38
N ARG A 225 50.07 6.59 35.64
CA ARG A 225 51.27 7.20 36.27
C ARG A 225 52.14 6.13 36.93
N HIS A 226 52.63 5.16 36.16
CA HIS A 226 53.88 4.51 36.53
C HIS A 226 55.01 5.32 35.90
N ARG A 227 55.57 6.25 36.69
CA ARG A 227 56.87 6.87 36.39
C ARG A 227 57.96 5.79 36.59
N PRO A 228 59.06 5.87 35.81
CA PRO A 228 60.04 4.79 35.62
C PRO A 228 60.71 4.31 36.91
#